data_AF-A0A7Y4AK44-F1
#
_entry.id   AF-A0A7Y4AK44-F1
#
_cell.length_a   1.000
_cell.length_b   1.000
_cell.length_c   1.000
_cell.angle_alpha   90.00
_cell.angle_beta   90.00
_cell.angle_gamma   90.00
#
_symmetry.space_group_name_H-M   'P 1'
#
loop_
_entity.id
_entity.type
_entity.pdbx_description
1 polymer ?
#
loop_
_entity_poly.entity_id
_entity_poly.type
_entity_poly.pdbx_seq_one_letter_code
_entity_poly.pdbx_strand_id
1 'polypeptide(L)'
;MGWIVDLFNKLIEFLYRLIISLVDMIKDVFIWALDEVLGLCQTLVDWVFSFFAPIDISQYLTSIPSEVSWMLSAIGLPQCLTIILASLVARLLLQLIPFTRLGS
;
A
#
# COMPACT_ATOMS: atom_id res chain seq x y z
N MET A 1 61.26 -0.98 -0.04
CA MET A 1 60.62 -2.25 -0.46
C MET A 1 59.27 -2.50 0.21
N GLY A 2 59.05 -2.17 1.49
CA GLY A 2 57.74 -2.40 2.15
C GLY A 2 56.55 -1.64 1.54
N TRP A 3 56.75 -0.38 1.14
CA TRP A 3 55.67 0.44 0.55
C TRP A 3 55.08 -0.12 -0.74
N ILE A 4 55.88 -0.76 -1.61
CA ILE A 4 55.37 -1.41 -2.83
C ILE A 4 54.51 -2.63 -2.47
N VAL A 5 54.92 -3.39 -1.47
CA VAL A 5 54.16 -4.56 -0.99
C VAL A 5 52.85 -4.13 -0.34
N ASP A 6 52.85 -3.03 0.41
CA ASP A 6 51.63 -2.46 1.01
C ASP A 6 50.65 -1.93 -0.03
N LEU A 7 51.15 -1.27 -1.08
CA LEU A 7 50.31 -0.86 -2.21
C LEU A 7 49.70 -2.06 -2.94
N PHE A 8 50.46 -3.13 -3.12
CA PHE A 8 49.98 -4.34 -3.77
C PHE A 8 48.91 -5.06 -2.92
N ASN A 9 49.11 -5.12 -1.61
CA ASN A 9 48.12 -5.68 -0.69
C ASN A 9 46.81 -4.88 -0.68
N LYS A 10 46.89 -3.54 -0.69
CA LYS A 10 45.70 -2.67 -0.81
C LYS A 10 44.96 -2.87 -2.14
N LEU A 11 45.69 -3.09 -3.24
CA LEU A 11 45.10 -3.38 -4.54
C LEU A 11 44.35 -4.71 -4.55
N ILE A 12 44.92 -5.75 -3.94
CA ILE A 12 44.27 -7.06 -3.82
C ILE A 12 43.03 -6.97 -2.92
N GLU A 13 43.12 -6.26 -1.79
CA GLU A 13 41.97 -6.05 -0.91
C GLU A 13 40.84 -5.28 -1.62
N PHE A 14 41.18 -4.28 -2.43
CA PHE A 14 40.21 -3.57 -3.26
C PHE A 14 39.51 -4.49 -4.26
N LEU A 15 40.25 -5.35 -4.97
CA LEU A 15 39.65 -6.34 -5.89
C LEU A 15 38.73 -7.34 -5.16
N TYR A 16 39.15 -7.80 -3.98
CA TYR A 16 38.35 -8.73 -3.17
C TYR A 16 37.04 -8.08 -2.70
N ARG A 17 37.11 -6.84 -2.20
CA ARG A 17 35.93 -6.06 -1.78
C ARG A 17 35.02 -5.72 -2.95
N LEU A 18 35.57 -5.47 -4.14
CA LEU A 18 34.79 -5.21 -5.36
C LEU A 18 33.97 -6.43 -5.78
N ILE A 19 34.55 -7.64 -5.69
CA ILE A 19 33.81 -8.88 -5.96
C ILE A 19 32.69 -9.11 -4.94
N ILE A 20 32.96 -8.93 -3.64
CA ILE A 20 31.93 -9.09 -2.60
C ILE A 20 30.80 -8.07 -2.80
N SER A 21 31.14 -6.81 -3.05
CA SER A 21 30.14 -5.76 -3.33
C SER A 21 29.25 -6.09 -4.52
N LEU A 22 29.80 -6.75 -5.55
CA LEU A 22 29.02 -7.15 -6.73
C LEU A 22 28.07 -8.31 -6.41
N VAL A 23 28.51 -9.27 -5.59
CA VAL A 23 27.64 -10.36 -5.11
C VAL A 23 26.54 -9.84 -4.19
N ASP A 24 26.85 -8.87 -3.32
CA ASP A 24 25.86 -8.26 -2.43
C ASP A 24 24.83 -7.44 -3.22
N MET A 25 25.26 -6.70 -4.26
CA MET A 25 24.37 -5.99 -5.17
C MET A 25 23.38 -6.94 -5.87
N ILE A 26 23.83 -8.12 -6.31
CA ILE A 26 22.94 -9.12 -6.94
C ILE A 26 21.88 -9.63 -5.97
N LYS A 27 22.24 -9.84 -4.70
CA LYS A 27 21.28 -10.26 -3.66
C LYS A 27 20.28 -9.15 -3.35
N ASP A 28 20.73 -7.90 -3.33
CA ASP A 28 19.89 -6.74 -3.06
C ASP A 28 18.81 -6.54 -4.15
N VAL A 29 19.14 -6.82 -5.42
CA VAL A 29 18.18 -6.79 -6.53
C VAL A 29 16.98 -7.74 -6.31
N PHE A 30 17.18 -8.90 -5.68
CA PHE A 30 16.08 -9.82 -5.38
C PHE A 30 15.14 -9.26 -4.30
N ILE A 31 15.71 -8.62 -3.27
CA ILE A 31 14.94 -7.98 -2.19
C ILE A 31 14.18 -6.77 -2.76
N TRP A 32 14.82 -5.98 -3.61
CA TRP A 32 14.21 -4.85 -4.29
C TRP A 32 13.03 -5.27 -5.18
N ALA A 33 13.17 -6.37 -5.95
CA ALA A 33 12.08 -6.88 -6.77
C ALA A 33 10.87 -7.34 -5.93
N LEU A 34 11.10 -7.89 -4.74
CA LEU A 34 10.04 -8.28 -3.81
C LEU A 34 9.35 -7.04 -3.23
N ASP A 35 10.14 -6.03 -2.84
CA ASP A 35 9.63 -4.76 -2.31
C ASP A 35 8.74 -4.04 -3.34
N GLU A 36 9.14 -4.02 -4.62
CA GLU A 36 8.33 -3.44 -5.70
C GLU A 36 6.98 -4.18 -5.87
N VAL A 37 6.95 -5.51 -5.75
CA VAL A 37 5.71 -6.30 -5.81
C VAL A 37 4.80 -6.00 -4.61
N LEU A 38 5.38 -5.85 -3.40
CA LEU A 38 4.61 -5.45 -2.23
C LEU A 38 4.09 -4.02 -2.34
N GLY A 39 4.88 -3.10 -2.92
CA GLY A 39 4.46 -1.74 -3.23
C GLY A 39 3.28 -1.71 -4.21
N LEU A 40 3.32 -2.54 -5.26
CA LEU A 40 2.19 -2.69 -6.19
C LEU A 40 0.93 -3.20 -5.46
N CYS A 41 1.06 -4.20 -4.58
CA CYS A 41 -0.06 -4.67 -3.75
C CYS A 41 -0.63 -3.54 -2.88
N GLN A 42 0.22 -2.71 -2.28
CA GLN A 42 -0.22 -1.56 -1.49
C GLN A 42 -1.00 -0.55 -2.33
N THR A 43 -0.53 -0.22 -3.54
CA THR A 43 -1.27 0.70 -4.43
C THR A 43 -2.63 0.16 -4.86
N LEU A 44 -2.76 -1.15 -5.06
CA LEU A 44 -4.04 -1.79 -5.38
C LEU A 44 -5.01 -1.72 -4.20
N VAL A 45 -4.52 -1.92 -2.98
CA VAL A 45 -5.31 -1.80 -1.76
C VAL A 45 -5.77 -0.36 -1.55
N ASP A 46 -4.90 0.62 -1.74
CA ASP A 46 -5.25 2.05 -1.65
C ASP A 46 -6.27 2.46 -2.73
N TRP A 47 -6.15 1.91 -3.94
CA TRP A 47 -7.12 2.14 -5.02
C TRP A 47 -8.51 1.58 -4.68
N VAL A 48 -8.56 0.38 -4.10
CA VAL A 48 -9.80 -0.22 -3.59
C VAL A 48 -10.37 0.62 -2.45
N PHE A 49 -9.55 1.06 -1.49
CA PHE A 49 -9.98 1.97 -0.43
C PHE A 49 -10.46 3.33 -0.94
N SER A 50 -9.95 3.81 -2.07
CA SER A 50 -10.44 5.04 -2.70
C SER A 50 -11.88 4.91 -3.23
N PHE A 51 -12.33 3.71 -3.63
CA PHE A 51 -13.76 3.48 -3.95
C PHE A 51 -14.62 3.37 -2.69
N PHE A 52 -14.02 2.99 -1.57
CA PHE A 52 -14.63 3.02 -0.24
C PHE A 52 -14.42 4.35 0.49
N ALA A 53 -13.76 5.33 -0.15
CA ALA A 53 -13.53 6.64 0.42
C ALA A 53 -14.89 7.16 0.91
N PRO A 54 -15.03 7.44 2.21
CA PRO A 54 -16.31 7.80 2.77
C PRO A 54 -16.86 8.97 1.97
N ILE A 55 -18.04 8.81 1.38
CA ILE A 55 -18.97 9.93 1.28
C ILE A 55 -18.93 10.57 2.66
N ASP A 56 -18.53 11.83 2.75
CA ASP A 56 -18.06 12.46 3.97
C ASP A 56 -19.10 12.38 5.11
N ILE A 57 -19.09 11.26 5.85
CA ILE A 57 -19.97 11.03 7.00
C ILE A 57 -19.58 12.01 8.12
N SER A 58 -18.42 12.70 8.02
CA SER A 58 -18.07 13.77 8.96
C SER A 58 -19.15 14.86 9.00
N GLN A 59 -19.81 15.14 7.87
CA GLN A 59 -20.92 16.08 7.79
C GLN A 59 -22.16 15.63 8.59
N TYR A 60 -22.31 14.32 8.82
CA TYR A 60 -23.35 13.75 9.68
C TYR A 60 -22.86 13.45 11.11
N LEU A 61 -21.54 13.38 11.34
CA LEU A 61 -20.94 13.27 12.68
C LEU A 61 -20.87 14.62 13.40
N THR A 62 -20.86 15.75 12.69
CA THR A 62 -20.85 17.10 13.32
C THR A 62 -22.12 17.41 14.12
N SER A 63 -23.22 16.70 13.89
CA SER A 63 -24.47 16.83 14.66
C SER A 63 -24.54 15.89 15.87
N ILE A 64 -23.55 15.00 16.05
CA ILE A 64 -23.48 14.06 17.16
C ILE A 64 -22.59 14.65 18.27
N PRO A 65 -23.02 14.64 19.55
CA PRO A 65 -22.21 15.08 20.68
C PRO A 65 -20.81 14.43 20.69
N SER A 66 -19.79 15.20 21.10
CA SER A 66 -18.38 14.82 21.02
C SER A 66 -18.02 13.53 21.76
N GLU A 67 -18.68 13.21 22.88
CA GLU A 67 -18.43 11.96 23.60
C GLU A 67 -18.92 10.73 22.80
N VAL A 68 -20.04 10.87 22.10
CA VAL A 68 -20.63 9.78 21.30
C VAL A 68 -19.85 9.60 20.00
N SER A 69 -19.39 10.68 19.36
CA SER A 69 -18.56 10.65 18.16
C SER A 69 -17.23 9.90 18.34
N TRP A 70 -16.58 10.09 19.50
CA TRP A 70 -15.35 9.35 19.84
C TRP A 70 -15.61 7.86 20.00
N MET A 71 -16.68 7.49 20.73
CA MET A 71 -17.04 6.08 20.90
C MET A 71 -17.44 5.43 19.57
N LEU A 72 -18.17 6.16 18.71
CA LEU A 72 -18.58 5.71 17.38
C LEU A 72 -17.38 5.41 16.48
N SER A 73 -16.34 6.24 16.59
CA SER A 73 -15.07 6.05 15.88
C SER A 73 -14.26 4.89 16.44
N ALA A 74 -14.28 4.69 17.77
CA ALA A 74 -13.58 3.59 18.43
C ALA A 74 -14.19 2.20 18.13
N ILE A 75 -15.51 2.11 17.95
CA ILE A 75 -16.20 0.86 17.58
C ILE A 75 -16.16 0.57 16.07
N GLY A 76 -15.61 1.47 15.26
CA GLY A 76 -15.47 1.26 13.82
C GLY A 76 -16.78 1.40 13.02
N LEU A 77 -17.78 2.10 13.56
CA LEU A 77 -19.08 2.26 12.90
C LEU A 77 -19.02 3.08 11.60
N PRO A 78 -18.18 4.13 11.46
CA PRO A 78 -17.98 4.81 10.18
C PRO A 78 -17.54 3.84 9.07
N GLN A 79 -16.63 2.92 9.37
CA GLN A 79 -16.13 1.90 8.44
C GLN A 79 -17.22 0.88 8.07
N CYS A 80 -18.09 0.51 9.01
CA CYS A 80 -19.21 -0.38 8.72
C CYS A 80 -20.23 0.29 7.78
N LEU A 81 -20.51 1.58 7.98
CA LEU A 81 -21.45 2.34 7.16
C LEU A 81 -20.93 2.57 5.74
N THR A 82 -19.62 2.80 5.56
CA THR A 82 -19.02 2.92 4.23
C THR A 82 -19.05 1.61 3.44
N ILE A 83 -18.85 0.47 4.10
CA ILE A 83 -18.99 -0.85 3.45
C ILE A 83 -20.42 -1.07 2.96
N ILE A 84 -21.42 -0.74 3.79
CA ILE A 84 -22.84 -0.84 3.40
C ILE A 84 -23.15 0.09 2.23
N LEU A 85 -22.73 1.36 2.28
CA LEU A 85 -22.94 2.32 1.21
C LEU A 85 -22.26 1.90 -0.10
N ALA A 86 -21.01 1.44 -0.05
CA ALA A 86 -20.31 0.95 -1.23
C ALA A 86 -20.99 -0.29 -1.83
N SER A 87 -21.51 -1.20 -0.99
CA SER A 87 -22.29 -2.35 -1.46
C SER A 87 -23.61 -1.93 -2.14
N LEU A 88 -24.26 -0.86 -1.66
CA LEU A 88 -25.46 -0.30 -2.26
C LEU A 88 -25.14 0.42 -3.58
N VAL A 89 -24.05 1.17 -3.65
CA VAL A 89 -23.57 1.81 -4.88
C VAL A 89 -23.22 0.76 -5.93
N ALA A 90 -22.47 -0.29 -5.57
CA ALA A 90 -22.17 -1.40 -6.46
C ALA A 90 -23.46 -2.07 -6.96
N ARG A 91 -24.46 -2.27 -6.08
CA ARG A 91 -25.78 -2.79 -6.45
C ARG A 91 -26.49 -1.88 -7.45
N LEU A 92 -26.47 -0.56 -7.26
CA LEU A 92 -27.09 0.40 -8.18
C LEU A 92 -26.36 0.47 -9.52
N LEU A 93 -25.03 0.41 -9.53
CA LEU A 93 -24.23 0.36 -10.75
C LEU A 93 -24.48 -0.92 -11.55
N LEU A 94 -24.57 -2.08 -10.89
CA LEU A 94 -24.92 -3.35 -11.55
C LEU A 94 -26.36 -3.36 -12.09
N GLN A 95 -27.27 -2.60 -11.47
CA GLN A 95 -28.62 -2.38 -12.01
C GLN A 95 -28.62 -1.43 -13.21
N LEU A 96 -27.63 -0.55 -13.35
CA LEU A 96 -27.46 0.34 -14.50
C LEU A 96 -26.91 -0.39 -15.73
N ILE A 97 -26.19 -1.51 -15.53
CA ILE A 97 -25.90 -2.44 -16.62
C ILE A 97 -27.25 -3.08 -17.02
N PRO A 98 -27.73 -2.85 -18.26
CA PRO A 98 -29.12 -3.10 -18.66
C PRO A 98 -29.53 -4.58 -18.72
N PHE A 99 -28.72 -5.51 -18.21
CA PHE A 99 -28.98 -6.95 -18.25
C PHE A 99 -29.46 -7.55 -16.91
N THR A 100 -29.77 -6.75 -15.89
CA THR A 100 -30.41 -7.29 -14.66
C THR A 100 -31.73 -6.66 -14.23
N ARG A 101 -32.11 -5.43 -14.66
CA ARG A 101 -33.45 -4.89 -14.30
C ARG A 101 -33.94 -3.62 -15.04
N LEU A 102 -33.63 -3.42 -16.31
CA LEU A 102 -34.39 -2.51 -17.21
C LEU A 102 -34.80 -3.18 -18.53
N GLY A 103 -34.75 -4.51 -18.59
CA GLY A 103 -35.64 -5.30 -19.43
C GLY A 103 -36.79 -5.79 -18.55
N SER A 104 -37.99 -5.86 -19.10
CA SER A 104 -39.18 -6.46 -18.49
C SER A 104 -38.90 -7.75 -17.69
#